data_AF-A0A3D2XJ76-F1
#
_entry.id   AF-A0A3D2XJ76-F1
#
_cell.length_a   1.000
_cell.length_b   1.000
_cell.length_c   1.000
_cell.angle_alpha   90.00
_cell.angle_beta   90.00
_cell.angle_gamma   90.00
#
_symmetry.space_group_name_H-M   'P 1'
#
loop_
_entity.id
_entity.type
_entity.pdbx_description
1 polymer ?
#
loop_
_entity_poly.entity_id
_entity_poly.type
_entity_poly.pdbx_seq_one_letter_code
_entity_poly.pdbx_strand_id
1 'polypeptide(L)'
;MKKIIFFTIVITIFLFACTKKYAFSCEDVTLYYTPNCATIKGYVVFGDSATIRVFRQDIDPQFQYMGVKVCISYEEIGEQLLTAECMTAPMIKITSIKAK
;
A
#
# COMPACT_ATOMS: atom_id res chain seq x y z
N MET A 1 4.03 42.09 -47.87
CA MET A 1 3.86 40.75 -48.48
C MET A 1 5.03 39.86 -48.09
N LYS A 2 4.79 38.81 -47.29
CA LYS A 2 5.52 37.52 -47.32
C LYS A 2 4.82 36.56 -46.37
N LYS A 3 4.41 35.42 -46.92
CA LYS A 3 3.82 34.26 -46.26
C LYS A 3 4.84 33.69 -45.27
N ILE A 4 4.39 33.00 -44.22
CA ILE A 4 4.81 31.63 -43.88
C ILE A 4 3.90 31.15 -42.75
N ILE A 5 3.13 30.11 -43.08
CA ILE A 5 2.38 29.26 -42.18
C ILE A 5 3.41 28.41 -41.43
N PHE A 6 3.51 28.52 -40.11
CA PHE A 6 4.14 27.49 -39.28
C PHE A 6 3.05 26.82 -38.46
N PHE A 7 2.49 25.81 -39.12
CA PHE A 7 1.67 24.77 -38.56
C PHE A 7 2.54 23.95 -37.58
N THR A 8 1.88 23.44 -36.53
CA THR A 8 2.24 22.23 -35.78
C THR A 8 3.33 22.30 -34.69
N ILE A 9 3.05 21.57 -33.60
CA ILE A 9 3.95 21.09 -32.53
C ILE A 9 4.06 22.02 -31.32
N VAL A 10 3.05 22.03 -30.42
CA VAL A 10 3.26 21.91 -28.96
C VAL A 10 1.94 21.42 -28.29
N ILE A 11 1.37 20.28 -28.70
CA ILE A 11 0.21 19.63 -28.03
C ILE A 11 0.61 18.23 -27.47
N THR A 12 1.88 18.02 -27.16
CA THR A 12 2.41 16.65 -26.88
C THR A 12 3.16 16.51 -25.56
N ILE A 13 2.73 17.19 -24.49
CA ILE A 13 3.19 16.85 -23.12
C ILE A 13 2.02 16.55 -22.17
N PHE A 14 0.81 16.33 -22.70
CA PHE A 14 -0.15 15.46 -22.03
C PHE A 14 0.29 14.02 -22.31
N LEU A 15 1.07 13.44 -21.40
CA LEU A 15 1.20 12.00 -21.11
C LEU A 15 2.39 11.76 -20.17
N PHE A 16 2.52 12.55 -19.10
CA PHE A 16 2.96 11.94 -17.83
C PHE A 16 1.81 11.10 -17.31
N ALA A 17 1.53 10.01 -18.04
CA ALA A 17 0.84 8.87 -17.50
C ALA A 17 1.73 8.38 -16.36
N CYS A 18 1.44 8.87 -15.15
CA CYS A 18 1.95 8.32 -13.92
C CYS A 18 1.43 6.88 -13.88
N THR A 19 2.19 5.99 -14.51
CA THR A 19 1.96 4.56 -14.50
C THR A 19 2.28 4.19 -13.06
N LYS A 20 1.25 4.18 -12.21
CA LYS A 20 1.31 3.44 -10.95
C LYS A 20 1.61 2.01 -11.38
N LYS A 21 2.88 1.64 -11.35
CA LYS A 21 3.30 0.25 -11.47
C LYS A 21 2.64 -0.44 -10.29
N TYR A 22 1.51 -1.09 -10.54
CA TYR A 22 0.99 -2.13 -9.65
C TYR A 22 2.02 -3.26 -9.72
N ALA A 23 3.10 -3.10 -8.96
CA ALA A 23 4.02 -4.18 -8.73
C ALA A 23 3.20 -5.22 -7.97
N PHE A 24 2.80 -6.28 -8.67
CA PHE A 24 2.34 -7.54 -8.09
C PHE A 24 3.52 -8.24 -7.38
N SER A 25 4.37 -7.49 -6.68
CA SER A 25 5.41 -8.02 -5.82
C SER A 25 4.74 -8.44 -4.53
N CYS A 26 4.71 -9.74 -4.32
CA CYS A 26 4.38 -10.31 -3.03
C CYS A 26 5.58 -10.00 -2.11
N GLU A 27 5.34 -9.30 -1.01
CA GLU A 27 6.36 -8.89 -0.06
C GLU A 27 6.29 -9.73 1.21
N ASP A 28 7.44 -10.21 1.66
CA ASP A 28 7.58 -10.99 2.89
C ASP A 28 7.39 -10.09 4.12
N VAL A 29 6.41 -10.43 4.95
CA VAL A 29 6.08 -9.68 6.17
C VAL A 29 5.79 -10.62 7.33
N THR A 30 5.88 -10.06 8.54
CA THR A 30 5.27 -10.65 9.72
C THR A 30 3.95 -9.95 10.00
N LEU A 31 2.84 -10.70 9.95
CA LEU A 31 1.49 -10.20 10.16
C LEU A 31 1.05 -10.38 11.61
N TYR A 32 0.46 -9.33 12.17
CA TYR A 32 -0.08 -9.30 13.52
C TYR A 32 -1.55 -8.89 13.47
N TYR A 33 -2.45 -9.84 13.69
CA TYR A 33 -3.88 -9.56 13.82
C TYR A 33 -4.19 -9.02 15.23
N THR A 34 -4.91 -7.89 15.30
CA THR A 34 -5.22 -7.17 16.54
C THR A 34 -6.71 -6.81 16.60
N PRO A 35 -7.61 -7.79 16.80
CA PRO A 35 -9.06 -7.56 16.72
C PRO A 35 -9.59 -6.64 17.81
N ASN A 36 -8.85 -6.52 18.92
CA ASN A 36 -9.21 -5.67 20.07
C ASN A 36 -8.90 -4.18 19.84
N CYS A 37 -8.21 -3.82 18.76
CA CYS A 37 -7.96 -2.43 18.43
C CYS A 37 -9.15 -1.83 17.68
N ALA A 38 -9.72 -0.74 18.19
CA ALA A 38 -10.88 -0.10 17.57
C ALA A 38 -10.57 0.54 16.21
N THR A 39 -9.31 0.89 15.96
CA THR A 39 -8.91 1.71 14.80
C THR A 39 -8.25 0.94 13.67
N ILE A 40 -7.72 -0.26 13.93
CA ILE A 40 -7.08 -1.13 12.93
C ILE A 40 -7.42 -2.59 13.24
N LYS A 41 -7.39 -3.45 12.21
CA LYS A 41 -7.56 -4.90 12.37
C LYS A 41 -6.24 -5.62 12.56
N GLY A 42 -5.14 -5.00 12.16
CA GLY A 42 -3.80 -5.51 12.39
C GLY A 42 -2.74 -4.63 11.74
N TYR A 43 -1.50 -5.09 11.85
CA TYR A 43 -0.35 -4.47 11.22
C TYR A 43 0.61 -5.54 10.68
N VAL A 44 1.47 -5.10 9.77
CA VAL A 44 2.52 -5.92 9.17
C VAL A 44 3.87 -5.26 9.39
N VAL A 45 4.88 -6.09 9.65
CA VAL A 45 6.28 -5.66 9.81
C VAL A 45 7.09 -6.23 8.66
N PHE A 46 7.71 -5.34 7.88
CA PHE A 46 8.58 -5.71 6.76
C PHE A 46 9.99 -5.99 7.30
N GLY A 47 10.49 -7.21 7.02
CA GLY A 47 11.62 -7.82 7.74
C GLY A 47 12.89 -6.96 7.86
N ASP A 48 13.29 -6.28 6.79
CA ASP A 48 14.63 -5.67 6.73
C ASP A 48 14.67 -4.20 7.20
N SER A 49 13.51 -3.56 7.36
CA SER A 49 13.43 -2.12 7.62
C SER A 49 12.69 -1.76 8.92
N ALA A 50 12.16 -2.77 9.63
CA ALA A 50 11.19 -2.56 10.71
C ALA A 50 10.03 -1.62 10.30
N THR A 51 9.77 -1.50 8.99
CA THR A 51 8.68 -0.67 8.48
C THR A 51 7.37 -1.30 8.93
N ILE A 52 6.54 -0.53 9.61
CA ILE A 52 5.22 -0.95 10.07
C ILE A 52 4.18 -0.33 9.17
N ARG A 53 3.25 -1.16 8.68
CA ARG A 53 2.04 -0.67 8.00
C ARG A 53 0.80 -1.31 8.58
N VAL A 54 -0.29 -0.57 8.59
CA VAL A 54 -1.54 -0.97 9.26
C VAL A 54 -2.63 -1.27 8.24
N PHE A 55 -3.57 -2.14 8.61
CA PHE A 55 -4.74 -2.45 7.79
C PHE A 55 -6.02 -2.48 8.63
N ARG A 56 -7.15 -2.13 8.00
CA ARG A 56 -8.50 -2.07 8.63
C ARG A 56 -9.47 -3.12 8.14
N GLN A 57 -9.19 -3.70 6.99
CA GLN A 57 -10.00 -4.78 6.47
C GLN A 57 -9.81 -6.03 7.32
N ASP A 58 -10.84 -6.87 7.34
CA ASP A 58 -10.64 -8.22 7.82
C ASP A 58 -9.77 -9.02 6.83
N ILE A 59 -9.17 -10.09 7.33
CA ILE A 59 -8.37 -11.03 6.54
C ILE A 59 -8.90 -12.44 6.74
N ASP A 60 -8.49 -13.35 5.87
CA ASP A 60 -8.88 -14.76 5.97
C ASP A 60 -8.55 -15.31 7.39
N PRO A 61 -9.51 -15.98 8.06
CA PRO A 61 -9.33 -16.58 9.38
C PRO A 61 -8.05 -17.42 9.54
N GLN A 62 -7.58 -18.07 8.47
CA GLN A 62 -6.34 -18.86 8.52
C GLN A 62 -5.07 -18.03 8.79
N PHE A 63 -5.14 -16.71 8.65
CA PHE A 63 -4.03 -15.78 8.92
C PHE A 63 -4.32 -14.86 10.11
N GLN A 64 -5.43 -15.02 10.83
CA GLN A 64 -5.81 -14.20 11.99
C GLN A 64 -5.04 -14.59 13.27
N TYR A 65 -3.71 -14.64 13.16
CA TYR A 65 -2.81 -15.00 14.25
C TYR A 65 -1.88 -13.83 14.56
N MET A 66 -1.24 -13.89 15.73
CA MET A 66 -0.17 -12.98 16.10
C MET A 66 1.17 -13.51 15.57
N GLY A 67 1.87 -12.72 14.76
CA GLY A 67 3.25 -12.98 14.38
C GLY A 67 3.43 -14.05 13.30
N VAL A 68 2.49 -14.15 12.35
CA VAL A 68 2.59 -15.15 11.26
C VAL A 68 3.43 -14.61 10.11
N LYS A 69 4.35 -15.42 9.59
CA LYS A 69 5.15 -15.07 8.41
C LYS A 69 4.35 -15.36 7.15
N VAL A 70 4.07 -14.33 6.37
CA VAL A 70 3.27 -14.43 5.15
C VAL A 70 3.88 -13.56 4.07
N CYS A 71 3.51 -13.85 2.84
CA CYS A 71 3.80 -13.00 1.70
C CYS A 71 2.51 -12.28 1.29
N ILE A 72 2.53 -10.95 1.26
CA ILE A 72 1.34 -10.13 0.97
C ILE A 72 1.49 -9.32 -0.30
N SER A 73 0.38 -9.13 -1.02
CA SER A 73 0.24 -8.04 -1.99
C SER A 73 -0.67 -6.97 -1.39
N TYR A 74 -0.37 -5.70 -1.66
CA TYR A 74 -1.12 -4.61 -1.05
C TYR A 74 -1.16 -3.33 -1.90
N GLU A 75 -2.10 -2.45 -1.58
CA GLU A 75 -2.20 -1.09 -2.11
C GLU A 75 -1.99 -0.08 -0.97
N GLU A 76 -1.19 0.96 -1.20
CA GLU A 76 -1.08 2.07 -0.24
C GLU A 76 -2.35 2.94 -0.27
N ILE A 77 -2.96 3.14 0.90
CA ILE A 77 -4.16 3.98 1.05
C ILE A 77 -3.80 5.39 1.55
N GLY A 78 -2.68 5.55 2.24
CA GLY A 78 -2.24 6.83 2.82
C GLY A 78 -1.79 6.65 4.26
N GLU A 79 -1.91 7.69 5.08
CA GLU A 79 -1.51 7.66 6.50
C GLU A 79 -2.73 7.69 7.43
N GLN A 80 -2.62 7.06 8.61
CA GLN A 80 -3.68 6.96 9.60
C GLN A 80 -3.15 7.27 11.00
N LEU A 81 -3.86 8.12 11.74
CA LEU A 81 -3.65 8.34 13.17
C LEU A 81 -4.13 7.14 13.99
N LEU A 82 -3.23 6.56 14.79
CA LEU A 82 -3.52 5.51 15.75
C LEU A 82 -3.88 6.13 17.11
N THR A 83 -5.01 5.71 17.68
CA THR A 83 -5.65 6.37 18.83
C THR A 83 -4.94 6.23 20.16
N ALA A 84 -4.20 5.14 20.39
CA ALA A 84 -3.60 4.87 21.70
C ALA A 84 -2.28 5.61 21.94
N GLU A 85 -1.55 5.94 20.87
CA GLU A 85 -0.22 6.52 20.96
C GLU A 85 -0.08 7.81 20.13
N CYS A 86 -1.18 8.29 19.53
CA CYS A 86 -1.18 9.40 18.56
C CYS A 86 -0.08 9.24 17.48
N MET A 87 0.25 8.00 17.14
CA MET A 87 1.25 7.69 16.12
C MET A 87 0.59 7.59 14.76
N THR A 88 1.21 8.19 13.75
CA THR A 88 0.77 8.05 12.36
C THR A 88 1.50 6.87 11.73
N ALA A 89 0.74 5.93 11.17
CA ALA A 89 1.30 4.81 10.42
C ALA A 89 0.71 4.76 9.01
N PRO A 90 1.51 4.41 7.98
CA PRO A 90 0.98 4.18 6.65
C PRO A 90 -0.02 3.02 6.64
N MET A 91 -1.18 3.26 6.04
CA MET A 91 -2.25 2.30 5.83
C MET A 91 -2.11 1.61 4.48
N ILE A 92 -2.36 0.31 4.50
CA ILE A 92 -2.41 -0.54 3.33
C ILE A 92 -3.73 -1.30 3.23
N LYS A 93 -4.13 -1.60 2.00
CA LYS A 93 -5.17 -2.57 1.66
C LYS A 93 -4.51 -3.87 1.26
N ILE A 94 -4.69 -4.94 2.00
CA ILE A 94 -4.13 -6.23 1.63
C ILE A 94 -4.98 -6.82 0.50
N THR A 95 -4.40 -7.07 -0.66
CA THR A 95 -5.11 -7.63 -1.83
C THR A 95 -4.93 -9.14 -1.94
N SER A 96 -3.86 -9.69 -1.37
CA SER A 96 -3.59 -11.13 -1.33
C SER A 96 -2.68 -11.49 -0.15
N ILE A 97 -2.87 -12.69 0.41
CA ILE A 97 -2.03 -13.27 1.46
C ILE A 97 -1.67 -14.69 1.04
N LYS A 98 -0.39 -15.07 1.16
CA LYS A 98 0.11 -16.43 0.93
C LYS A 98 0.88 -16.89 2.17
N ALA A 99 0.61 -18.11 2.61
CA ALA A 99 1.43 -18.78 3.61
C ALA A 99 2.86 -18.99 3.07
N LYS A 100 3.83 -18.94 3.97
CA LYS A 100 5.24 -19.25 3.68
C LYS A 100 5.64 -20.57 4.32
#